data_AF-A0A9E3X1W1-F1
#
_entry.id   AF-A0A9E3X1W1-F1
#
_cell.length_a   1.000
_cell.length_b   1.000
_cell.length_c   1.000
_cell.angle_alpha   90.00
_cell.angle_beta   90.00
_cell.angle_gamma   90.00
#
_symmetry.space_group_name_H-M   'P 1'
#
loop_
_entity.id
_entity.type
_entity.pdbx_description
1 polymer ?
#
loop_
_entity_poly.entity_id
_entity_poly.type
_entity_poly.pdbx_seq_one_letter_code
_entity_poly.pdbx_strand_id
1 'polypeptide(L)'
;MRITDLKCAIMGGSPVVRIKTDAGIDGYGQAEWYKPFLKPHVLIYKDLILGEDPTNVERVMTRIRRMGSHKPWGAAVSAIEIALW
;
A
#
# COMPACT_ATOMS: atom_id res chain seq x y z
N MET A 1 5.75 -9.45 -13.72
CA MET A 1 4.49 -8.79 -13.31
C MET A 1 4.85 -7.40 -12.80
N ARG A 2 3.99 -6.41 -12.95
CA ARG A 2 4.26 -5.03 -12.54
C ARG A 2 3.06 -4.40 -11.86
N ILE A 3 3.31 -3.59 -10.84
CA ILE A 3 2.28 -2.78 -10.20
C ILE A 3 1.84 -1.67 -11.17
N THR A 4 0.54 -1.62 -11.47
CA THR A 4 -0.06 -0.61 -12.35
C THR A 4 -0.87 0.43 -11.59
N ASP A 5 -1.31 0.11 -10.37
CA ASP A 5 -2.07 1.06 -9.56
C ASP A 5 -2.02 0.75 -8.06
N LEU A 6 -2.13 1.81 -7.25
CA LEU A 6 -2.33 1.76 -5.81
C LEU A 6 -3.55 2.60 -5.47
N LYS A 7 -4.56 1.98 -4.87
CA LYS A 7 -5.79 2.66 -4.40
C LYS A 7 -5.99 2.47 -2.90
N CYS A 8 -6.67 3.43 -2.29
CA CYS A 8 -7.15 3.31 -0.93
C CYS A 8 -8.62 3.77 -0.85
N ALA A 9 -9.48 2.91 -0.31
CA ALA A 9 -10.89 3.17 -0.08
C ALA A 9 -11.22 3.01 1.41
N ILE A 10 -12.26 3.69 1.89
CA ILE A 10 -12.77 3.45 3.25
C ILE A 10 -13.94 2.49 3.12
N MET A 11 -13.83 1.31 3.73
CA MET A 11 -14.82 0.24 3.67
C MET A 11 -15.06 -0.29 5.08
N GLY A 12 -16.32 -0.36 5.52
CA GLY A 12 -16.66 -0.85 6.87
C GLY A 12 -16.01 -0.08 8.02
N GLY A 13 -15.66 1.20 7.82
CA GLY A 13 -14.97 2.02 8.82
C GLY A 13 -13.44 1.90 8.82
N SER A 14 -12.86 1.14 7.90
CA SER A 14 -11.41 0.89 7.82
C SER A 14 -10.85 1.22 6.44
N PRO A 15 -9.62 1.77 6.35
CA PRO A 15 -8.96 1.95 5.06
C PRO A 15 -8.50 0.61 4.49
N VAL A 16 -8.94 0.33 3.27
CA VAL A 16 -8.56 -0.84 2.47
C VAL A 16 -7.70 -0.37 1.31
N VAL A 17 -6.50 -0.91 1.23
CA VAL A 17 -5.51 -0.69 0.17
C VAL A 17 -5.66 -1.79 -0.87
N ARG A 18 -5.56 -1.41 -2.14
CA ARG A 18 -5.55 -2.34 -3.27
C ARG A 18 -4.37 -2.04 -4.19
N ILE A 19 -3.59 -3.06 -4.48
CA ILE A 19 -2.52 -3.04 -5.48
C ILE A 19 -3.02 -3.80 -6.70
N LYS A 20 -2.98 -3.16 -7.87
CA LYS A 20 -3.36 -3.78 -9.14
C LYS A 20 -2.13 -4.07 -9.96
N THR A 21 -2.10 -5.23 -10.62
CA THR A 21 -0.99 -5.63 -11.49
C THR A 21 -1.39 -5.65 -12.97
N ASP A 22 -0.38 -5.65 -13.85
CA ASP A 22 -0.54 -5.81 -15.31
C ASP A 22 -1.03 -7.21 -15.71
N ALA A 23 -0.85 -8.21 -14.84
CA ALA A 23 -1.35 -9.57 -15.02
C ALA A 23 -2.84 -9.73 -14.63
N GLY A 24 -3.52 -8.65 -14.21
CA GLY A 24 -4.91 -8.69 -13.77
C GLY A 24 -5.12 -9.27 -12.36
N ILE A 25 -4.05 -9.41 -11.58
CA ILE A 25 -4.09 -9.84 -10.18
C ILE A 25 -4.17 -8.59 -9.28
N ASP A 26 -5.07 -8.64 -8.31
CA ASP A 26 -5.27 -7.59 -7.32
C ASP A 26 -4.91 -8.12 -5.92
N GLY A 27 -4.01 -7.43 -5.23
CA GLY A 27 -3.68 -7.68 -3.83
C GLY A 27 -4.37 -6.68 -2.90
N TYR A 28 -4.74 -7.11 -1.71
CA TYR A 28 -5.51 -6.30 -0.75
C TYR A 28 -4.86 -6.29 0.63
N GLY A 29 -4.83 -5.11 1.24
CA GLY A 29 -4.36 -4.93 2.61
C GLY A 29 -5.27 -3.98 3.37
N GLN A 30 -5.46 -4.22 4.66
CA GLN A 30 -6.36 -3.42 5.49
C GLN A 30 -5.56 -2.78 6.63
N ALA A 31 -5.85 -1.52 6.92
CA ALA A 31 -5.43 -0.88 8.16
C ALA A 31 -6.56 -0.94 9.21
N GLU A 32 -6.20 -0.92 10.49
CA GLU A 32 -7.12 -1.10 11.63
C GLU A 32 -8.46 -0.35 11.53
N TRP A 33 -8.45 0.99 11.55
CA TRP A 33 -9.62 1.86 11.57
C TRP A 33 -9.31 3.20 10.89
N TYR A 34 -10.36 3.88 10.42
CA TYR A 34 -10.28 5.11 9.64
C TYR A 34 -9.64 6.27 10.42
N LYS A 35 -8.56 6.82 9.86
CA LYS A 35 -7.98 8.09 10.32
C LYS A 35 -7.99 9.08 9.16
N PRO A 36 -8.32 10.37 9.39
CA PRO A 36 -8.41 11.36 8.31
C PRO A 36 -7.16 11.44 7.43
N PHE A 37 -5.98 11.25 8.03
CA PHE A 37 -4.68 11.34 7.35
C PHE A 37 -4.27 10.05 6.63
N LEU A 38 -4.86 8.89 6.95
CA LEU A 38 -4.29 7.60 6.55
C LEU A 38 -4.48 7.31 5.05
N LYS A 39 -5.65 7.63 4.49
CA LYS A 39 -5.86 7.50 3.04
C LYS A 39 -4.89 8.38 2.23
N PRO A 40 -4.75 9.68 2.53
CA PRO A 40 -3.70 10.51 1.92
C PRO A 40 -2.29 9.92 2.07
N HIS A 41 -1.93 9.40 3.25
CA HIS A 41 -0.61 8.80 3.48
C HIS A 41 -0.34 7.58 2.60
N VAL A 42 -1.31 6.69 2.43
CA VAL A 42 -1.18 5.56 1.51
C VAL A 42 -0.88 6.06 0.09
N LEU A 43 -1.60 7.08 -0.37
CA LEU A 43 -1.48 7.57 -1.75
C LEU A 43 -0.14 8.27 -2.03
N ILE A 44 0.55 8.81 -1.03
CA ILE A 44 1.91 9.36 -1.16
C ILE A 44 2.89 8.30 -1.72
N TYR A 45 2.69 7.03 -1.38
CA TYR A 45 3.59 5.96 -1.80
C TYR A 45 3.34 5.46 -3.22
N LYS A 46 2.23 5.86 -3.86
CA LYS A 46 1.82 5.34 -5.18
C LYS A 46 2.95 5.45 -6.20
N ASP A 47 3.45 6.66 -6.43
CA ASP A 47 4.46 6.90 -7.46
C ASP A 47 5.81 6.26 -7.16
N LEU A 48 6.06 5.88 -5.89
CA LEU A 48 7.28 5.19 -5.49
C LEU A 48 7.27 3.71 -5.85
N ILE A 49 6.09 3.08 -5.98
CA ILE A 49 5.95 1.63 -6.19
C ILE A 49 5.40 1.26 -7.57
N LEU A 50 4.84 2.20 -8.32
CA LEU A 50 4.38 1.95 -9.70
C LEU A 50 5.52 1.41 -10.57
N GLY A 51 5.21 0.38 -11.37
CA GLY A 51 6.15 -0.29 -12.27
C GLY A 51 7.08 -1.31 -11.60
N GLU A 52 7.12 -1.37 -10.27
CA GLU A 52 7.90 -2.39 -9.56
C GLU A 52 7.27 -3.78 -9.68
N ASP A 53 8.11 -4.81 -9.51
CA ASP A 53 7.65 -6.19 -9.46
C ASP A 53 7.02 -6.48 -8.09
N PRO A 54 5.71 -6.76 -8.02
CA PRO A 54 5.02 -7.00 -6.75
C PRO A 54 5.48 -8.29 -6.05
N THR A 55 6.10 -9.24 -6.75
CA THR A 55 6.60 -10.50 -6.15
C THR A 55 7.90 -10.30 -5.37
N ASN A 56 8.64 -9.21 -5.65
CA ASN A 56 9.83 -8.84 -4.90
C ASN A 56 9.45 -7.82 -3.80
N VAL A 57 8.77 -8.33 -2.77
CA VAL A 57 8.23 -7.53 -1.67
C VAL A 57 9.31 -6.69 -1.00
N GLU A 58 10.49 -7.25 -0.75
CA GLU A 58 11.62 -6.54 -0.10
C GLU A 58 12.05 -5.29 -0.89
N ARG A 59 12.14 -5.39 -2.23
CA ARG A 59 12.53 -4.28 -3.09
C ARG A 59 11.49 -3.16 -3.07
N VAL A 60 10.20 -3.49 -3.11
CA VAL A 60 9.11 -2.52 -3.00
C VAL A 60 9.14 -1.86 -1.62
N MET A 61 9.27 -2.65 -0.55
CA MET A 61 9.31 -2.16 0.82
C MET A 61 10.50 -1.24 1.07
N THR A 62 11.68 -1.54 0.53
CA THR A 62 12.88 -0.69 0.68
C THR A 62 12.66 0.75 0.20
N ARG A 63 11.80 0.97 -0.81
CA ARG A 63 11.46 2.32 -1.29
C ARG A 63 10.61 3.14 -0.33
N ILE A 64 9.72 2.48 0.42
CA ILE A 64 8.70 3.14 1.24
C ILE A 64 8.99 3.07 2.75
N ARG A 65 9.80 2.10 3.18
CA ARG A 65 10.07 1.78 4.59
C ARG A 65 10.82 2.88 5.35
N ARG A 66 11.52 3.79 4.66
CA ARG A 66 12.21 4.95 5.28
C ARG A 66 11.26 5.87 6.08
N MET A 67 9.99 5.93 5.69
CA MET A 67 8.95 6.66 6.43
C MET A 67 8.14 5.73 7.34
N GLY A 68 8.34 4.41 7.27
CA GLY A 68 7.63 3.43 8.09
C GLY A 68 8.08 3.39 9.55
N SER A 69 7.65 2.37 10.29
CA SER A 69 7.96 2.11 11.71
C SER A 69 7.10 2.88 12.73
N HIS A 70 6.93 4.20 12.61
CA HIS A 70 6.18 5.00 13.60
C HIS A 70 4.85 5.54 13.05
N LYS A 71 3.89 5.78 13.95
CA LYS A 71 2.69 6.56 13.61
C LYS A 71 3.11 7.98 13.22
N PRO A 72 2.50 8.60 12.20
CA PRO A 72 1.28 8.19 11.49
C PRO A 72 1.50 7.33 10.21
N TRP A 73 2.73 6.93 9.89
CA TRP A 73 3.09 6.34 8.59
C TRP A 73 3.10 4.81 8.57
N GLY A 74 3.41 4.18 9.71
CA GLY A 74 3.55 2.73 9.81
C GLY A 74 2.32 1.95 9.33
N ALA A 75 1.11 2.45 9.62
CA ALA A 75 -0.13 1.80 9.18
C ALA A 75 -0.30 1.83 7.64
N ALA A 76 0.17 2.88 6.97
CA ALA A 76 0.11 2.96 5.50
C ALA A 76 1.10 1.97 4.87
N VAL A 77 2.34 1.97 5.36
CA VAL A 77 3.40 1.05 4.87
C VAL A 77 3.02 -0.42 5.10
N SER A 78 2.49 -0.75 6.28
CA SER A 78 2.04 -2.11 6.60
C SER A 78 0.86 -2.55 5.74
N ALA A 79 -0.13 -1.68 5.49
CA ALA A 79 -1.26 -2.04 4.62
C ALA A 79 -0.82 -2.27 3.17
N ILE A 80 0.20 -1.55 2.68
CA ILE A 80 0.81 -1.79 1.37
C ILE A 80 1.55 -3.14 1.37
N GLU A 81 2.32 -3.45 2.42
CA GLU A 81 3.03 -4.72 2.56
C GLU A 81 2.09 -5.92 2.54
N ILE A 82 0.99 -5.86 3.31
CA ILE A 82 -0.02 -6.91 3.33
C ILE A 82 -0.64 -7.09 1.94
N ALA A 83 -0.84 -6.02 1.18
CA ALA A 83 -1.38 -6.10 -0.18
C ALA A 83 -0.40 -6.68 -1.21
N LEU A 84 0.88 -6.85 -0.88
CA LEU A 84 1.90 -7.46 -1.75
C LEU A 84 2.06 -8.97 -1.53
N TRP A 85 1.57 -9.50 -0.40
CA TRP A 85 1.53 -10.93 -0.09
C TRP A 85 0.30 -11.60 -0.71
#